data_AF-A0A1V4VHY0-F1
#
_entry.id   AF-A0A1V4VHY0-F1
#
_cell.length_a   1.000
_cell.length_b   1.000
_cell.length_c   1.000
_cell.angle_alpha   90.00
_cell.angle_beta   90.00
_cell.angle_gamma   90.00
#
_symmetry.space_group_name_H-M   'P 1'
#
loop_
_entity.id
_entity.type
_entity.pdbx_description
1 polymer ?
#
loop_
_entity_poly.entity_id
_entity_poly.type
_entity_poly.pdbx_seq_one_letter_code
_entity_poly.pdbx_strand_id
1 'polypeptide(L)' 'MLNENTVSKLQEMRLSVMVQAFREQMKDGGFTGMSFEERFGLLVDAEWAARKSNRMIAHQKCGLCHQHRLCRGH' A
#
# COMPACT_ATOMS: atom_id res chain seq x y z
N MET A 1 4.52 -2.31 23.05
CA MET A 1 5.40 -1.17 22.72
C MET A 1 6.31 -1.40 21.50
N LEU A 2 6.66 -2.64 21.11
CA LEU A 2 7.45 -2.90 19.88
C LEU A 2 6.69 -2.61 18.58
N ASN A 3 5.40 -2.97 18.50
CA ASN A 3 4.63 -2.87 17.25
C ASN A 3 4.37 -1.43 16.81
N GLU A 4 4.09 -0.53 17.76
CA GLU A 4 3.88 0.90 17.46
C GLU A 4 5.16 1.57 16.94
N ASN A 5 6.33 1.18 17.46
CA ASN A 5 7.61 1.69 16.96
C ASN A 5 7.89 1.24 15.52
N THR A 6 7.59 -0.03 15.21
CA THR A 6 7.70 -0.56 13.84
C THR A 6 6.73 0.14 12.89
N VAL A 7 5.48 0.34 13.30
CA VAL A 7 4.47 1.05 12.52
C VAL A 7 4.90 2.48 12.19
N SER A 8 5.42 3.22 13.16
CA SER A 8 5.92 4.59 12.93
C SER A 8 7.09 4.60 11.94
N LYS A 9 8.05 3.69 12.08
CA LYS A 9 9.19 3.57 11.14
C LYS A 9 8.74 3.25 9.71
N LEU A 10 7.78 2.34 9.55
CA LEU A 10 7.23 2.00 8.24
C LEU A 10 6.48 3.20 7.62
N GLN A 11 5.78 4.01 8.43
CA GLN A 11 5.16 5.25 7.97
C GLN A 11 6.19 6.30 7.53
N GLU A 12 7.27 6.49 8.30
CA GLU A 12 8.38 7.39 7.95
C GLU A 12 9.04 7.01 6.62
N MET A 13 9.17 5.71 6.34
CA MET A 13 9.67 5.19 5.06
C MET A 13 8.66 5.24 3.92
N ARG A 14 7.46 5.79 4.14
CA ARG A 14 6.37 5.90 3.17
C ARG A 14 5.88 4.54 2.67
N LEU A 15 5.85 3.52 3.54
CA LEU A 15 5.30 2.19 3.27
C LEU A 15 3.88 2.09 3.84
N SER A 16 2.99 2.99 3.40
CA SER A 16 1.69 3.16 4.03
C SER A 16 0.75 1.97 3.85
N VAL A 17 0.87 1.23 2.74
CA VAL A 17 0.05 0.04 2.48
C VAL A 17 0.59 -1.14 3.28
N MET A 18 1.91 -1.27 3.38
CA MET A 18 2.54 -2.26 4.27
C MET A 18 2.10 -2.09 5.72
N VAL A 19 1.97 -0.85 6.20
CA VAL A 19 1.51 -0.55 7.57
C VAL A 19 0.08 -1.01 7.81
N GLN A 20 -0.81 -0.80 6.83
CA GLN A 20 -2.20 -1.23 6.93
C GLN A 20 -2.29 -2.76 6.99
N ALA A 21 -1.63 -3.43 6.04
CA ALA A 21 -1.59 -4.89 5.99
C ALA A 21 -0.95 -5.50 7.27
N PHE A 22 0.10 -4.86 7.81
CA PHE A 22 0.72 -5.30 9.06
C PHE A 22 -0.24 -5.18 10.26
N ARG A 23 -1.01 -4.08 10.34
CA ARG A 23 -2.04 -3.89 11.38
C ARG A 23 -3.18 -4.88 11.25
N GLU A 24 -3.55 -5.29 10.04
CA GLU A 24 -4.55 -6.33 9.79
C GLU A 24 -4.05 -7.70 10.23
N GLN A 25 -2.83 -8.07 9.84
CA GLN A 25 -2.17 -9.31 10.30
C GLN A 25 -2.04 -9.38 11.83
N MET A 26 -1.91 -8.24 12.51
CA MET A 26 -1.88 -8.16 13.98
C MET A 26 -3.25 -8.38 14.64
N LYS A 27 -4.34 -8.04 13.94
CA LYS A 27 -5.72 -8.18 14.44
C LYS A 27 -6.28 -9.56 14.13
N ASP A 28 -5.93 -10.12 12.98
CA ASP A 28 -6.39 -11.43 12.56
C ASP A 28 -5.43 -12.55 12.98
N GLY A 29 -5.92 -13.43 13.85
CA GLY A 29 -5.20 -14.65 14.25
C GLY A 29 -5.04 -15.67 13.10
N GLY A 30 -5.71 -15.48 11.96
CA GLY A 30 -5.64 -16.37 10.79
C GLY A 30 -4.24 -16.49 10.18
N PHE A 31 -3.34 -15.55 10.50
CA PHE A 31 -1.95 -15.56 10.04
C PHE A 31 -1.00 -16.35 10.96
N THR A 32 -1.50 -16.97 12.02
CA THR A 32 -0.68 -17.75 12.98
C THR A 32 -0.17 -19.09 12.42
N GLY A 33 -0.80 -19.62 11.37
CA GLY A 33 -0.39 -20.85 10.70
C GLY A 33 0.66 -20.68 9.59
N MET A 34 0.99 -19.45 9.21
CA MET A 34 1.97 -19.15 8.16
C MET A 34 3.35 -18.87 8.74
N SER A 35 4.39 -19.19 7.98
CA SER A 35 5.77 -18.85 8.35
C SER A 35 5.95 -17.33 8.38
N PHE A 36 7.07 -16.87 8.97
CA PHE A 36 7.40 -15.45 8.93
C PHE A 36 7.64 -14.97 7.49
N GLU A 37 8.35 -15.77 6.68
CA GLU A 37 8.68 -15.45 5.29
C GLU A 37 7.43 -15.27 4.43
N GLU A 38 6.44 -16.17 4.59
CA GLU A 38 5.16 -16.08 3.87
C GLU A 38 4.41 -14.79 4.24
N ARG A 39 4.28 -14.49 5.53
CA ARG A 39 3.62 -13.27 6.01
C ARG A 39 4.34 -12.01 5.54
N PHE A 40 5.66 -12.00 5.60
CA PHE A 40 6.48 -10.89 5.14
C PHE A 40 6.37 -10.69 3.63
N GLY A 41 6.35 -11.77 2.85
CA GLY A 41 6.09 -11.74 1.41
C GLY A 41 4.78 -11.03 1.07
N LEU A 42 3.68 -11.38 1.75
CA LEU A 42 2.38 -10.74 1.55
C LEU A 42 2.40 -9.23 1.85
N LEU A 43 3.13 -8.80 2.89
CA LEU A 43 3.27 -7.39 3.23
C LEU A 43 4.05 -6.61 2.16
N VAL A 44 5.13 -7.20 1.64
CA VAL A 44 5.95 -6.62 0.56
C VAL A 44 5.16 -6.55 -0.74
N ASP A 45 4.44 -7.61 -1.09
CA ASP A 45 3.64 -7.69 -2.30
C ASP A 45 2.51 -6.66 -2.31
N ALA A 46 1.82 -6.46 -1.17
CA ALA A 46 0.77 -5.45 -1.05
C ALA A 46 1.30 -4.03 -1.32
N GLU A 47 2.44 -3.68 -0.71
CA GLU A 47 3.08 -2.37 -0.90
C GLU A 47 3.63 -2.22 -2.32
N TRP A 48 4.24 -3.27 -2.88
CA TRP A 48 4.74 -3.27 -4.26
C TRP A 48 3.60 -3.10 -5.27
N ALA A 49 2.50 -3.82 -5.10
CA ALA A 49 1.31 -3.72 -5.93
C ALA A 49 0.72 -2.31 -5.88
N ALA A 50 0.65 -1.69 -4.70
CA ALA A 50 0.18 -0.32 -4.55
C ALA A 50 1.08 0.70 -5.28
N ARG A 51 2.41 0.57 -5.16
CA ARG A 51 3.38 1.42 -5.87
C ARG A 51 3.31 1.25 -7.38
N LYS A 52 3.15 0.01 -7.86
CA LYS A 52 2.98 -0.30 -9.29
C LYS A 52 1.63 0.16 -9.82
N SER A 53 0.56 0.00 -9.05
CA SER A 53 -0.79 0.46 -9.40
C SER A 53 -0.86 1.98 -9.49
N ASN A 54 -0.22 2.72 -8.58
CA ASN A 54 -0.12 4.19 -8.69
C ASN A 54 0.63 4.64 -9.96
N ARG A 55 1.60 3.85 -10.44
CA ARG A 55 2.27 4.11 -11.72
C ARG A 55 1.35 3.87 -12.93
N MET A 56 0.47 2.86 -12.86
CA MET A 56 -0.54 2.60 -13.90
C MET A 56 -1.69 3.61 -13.85
N ILE A 57 -2.18 3.99 -12.66
CA ILE A 57 -3.23 5.00 -12.48
C ILE A 57 -2.74 6.39 -12.91
N ALA A 58 -1.48 6.74 -12.68
CA ALA A 58 -0.91 7.99 -13.22
C ALA A 58 -0.97 8.02 -14.76
N HIS A 59 -0.74 6.87 -15.41
CA HIS A 59 -0.84 6.72 -16.86
C HIS A 59 -2.30 6.73 -17.34
N GLN A 60 -3.21 6.08 -16.61
CA GLN A 60 -4.63 5.97 -16.95
C GLN A 60 -5.40 7.27 -16.68
N LYS A 61 -5.00 8.06 -15.67
CA LYS A 61 -5.53 9.41 -15.44
C LYS A 61 -5.25 10.35 -16.62
N CYS A 62 -4.13 10.17 -17.33
CA CYS A 62 -3.86 10.93 -18.55
C CYS A 62 -4.75 10.49 -19.73
N GLY A 63 -5.18 9.22 -19.77
CA GLY A 63 -6.13 8.71 -20.77
C GLY A 63 -7.58 9.17 -20.56
N LEU A 64 -8.01 9.39 -19.31
CA LEU A 64 -9.33 9.92 -18.98
C LEU A 64 -9.45 11.44 -19.18
N CYS A 65 -8.33 12.18 -19.19
CA CYS A 65 -8.32 13.61 -19.52
C CYS A 65 -8.58 13.90 -21.01
N HIS A 66 -8.54 12.90 -21.90
CA HIS A 66 -8.79 13.14 -23.33
C HIS A 66 -10.28 13.34 -23.66
N GLN A 67 -11.19 13.11 -22.71
CA GLN A 67 -12.64 13.29 -22.89
C GLN A 67 -13.22 14.52 -22.17
N HIS A 68 -12.47 15.17 -21.26
CA HIS A 68 -12.90 16.40 -20.60
C HIS A 68 -12.03 17.59 -20.99
N ARG A 69 -12.38 18.19 -22.13
CA ARG A 69 -11.98 19.54 -22.53
C ARG A 69 -12.69 20.58 -21.66
N LEU A 70 -12.55 20.55 -20.31
CA LEU A 70 -13.27 21.48 -19.41
C LEU A 70 -12.56 21.82 -18.07
N CYS A 71 -11.25 21.61 -17.92
CA CYS A 71 -10.52 22.07 -16.71
C CYS A 71 -9.26 22.90 -17.00
N ARG A 72 -9.38 23.91 -17.87
CA ARG A 72 -8.51 25.09 -17.84
C ARG A 72 -9.38 26.33 -18.02
N GLY A 73 -9.72 26.98 -16.92
CA GLY A 73 -10.47 28.23 -16.95
C GLY A 73 -11.10 28.62 -15.62
N HIS A 74 -10.31 28.69 -14.54
CA HIS A 74 -10.32 29.75 -13.53
C HIS A 74 -9.29 29.44 -12.45
#